data_AF-A0A2V5P9K0-F1
#
_entry.id   AF-A0A2V5P9K0-F1
#
_cell.length_a   1.000
_cell.length_b   1.000
_cell.length_c   1.000
_cell.angle_alpha   90.00
_cell.angle_beta   90.00
_cell.angle_gamma   90.00
#
_symmetry.space_group_name_H-M   'P 1'
#
loop_
_entity.id
_entity.type
_entity.pdbx_description
1 polymer ?
#
loop_
_entity_poly.entity_id
_entity_poly.type
_entity_poly.pdbx_seq_one_letter_code
_entity_poly.pdbx_strand_id
1 'polypeptide(L)'
;MKTHLVLMSALLYATLASAFENAAAATPDRISVFKVPLVCPAAPQIGCGSASKPILLDLERQPGVLEAWLNRAGTIISVVWKPDSDAETRRNVTAELKEDHATELEGKSRDNAVKDFLSGKGWYRGADVDRLSEEEADIIAARLVRLVQAKTALPKDKAEELQHAFSDTLRKDLTGKSVGPNRLEDVAREYLDQEQIKILKEAIKDEVAIENGERPVPKEG
;
A
#
# COMPACT_ATOMS: atom_id res chain seq x y z
N MET A 1 -17.96 67.45 -20.94
CA MET A 1 -18.12 67.90 -19.54
C MET A 1 -19.03 66.93 -18.83
N LYS A 2 -18.52 66.27 -17.76
CA LYS A 2 -19.26 65.62 -16.66
C LYS A 2 -20.11 64.39 -17.08
N THR A 3 -20.12 63.24 -16.41
CA THR A 3 -19.64 62.81 -15.09
C THR A 3 -19.70 61.28 -15.02
N HIS A 4 -18.90 60.72 -14.13
CA HIS A 4 -18.61 59.31 -13.87
C HIS A 4 -19.81 58.39 -13.61
N LEU A 5 -19.71 57.14 -14.08
CA LEU A 5 -20.33 55.99 -13.42
C LEU A 5 -19.25 54.89 -13.29
N VAL A 6 -18.66 54.81 -12.10
CA VAL A 6 -17.76 53.71 -11.71
C VAL A 6 -18.64 52.58 -11.19
N LEU A 7 -18.80 51.50 -11.96
CA LEU A 7 -19.31 50.25 -11.42
C LEU A 7 -18.12 49.43 -10.92
N MET A 8 -18.04 49.28 -9.60
CA MET A 8 -17.22 48.27 -8.96
C MET A 8 -17.84 46.89 -9.22
N SER A 9 -17.22 46.08 -10.09
CA SER A 9 -17.47 44.65 -10.12
C SER A 9 -16.60 43.96 -9.07
N ALA A 10 -17.26 43.57 -7.98
CA ALA A 10 -16.71 42.75 -6.93
C ALA A 10 -16.55 41.28 -7.37
N LEU A 11 -15.45 40.68 -6.91
CA LEU A 11 -15.21 39.28 -6.55
C LEU A 11 -15.90 38.18 -7.40
N LEU A 12 -15.07 37.43 -8.11
CA LEU A 12 -15.22 35.97 -8.28
C LEU A 12 -13.83 35.34 -8.15
N TYR A 13 -13.33 35.24 -6.92
CA TYR A 13 -12.31 34.24 -6.60
C TYR A 13 -13.02 32.89 -6.54
N ALA A 14 -13.08 32.18 -7.66
CA ALA A 14 -13.40 30.77 -7.67
C ALA A 14 -12.23 30.02 -7.03
N THR A 15 -12.37 29.68 -5.74
CA THR A 15 -11.48 28.72 -5.09
C THR A 15 -11.64 27.37 -5.79
N LEU A 16 -10.60 26.94 -6.49
CA LEU A 16 -10.41 25.55 -6.91
C LEU A 16 -10.20 24.70 -5.65
N ALA A 17 -11.29 24.27 -5.03
CA ALA A 17 -11.30 23.16 -4.10
C ALA A 17 -11.62 21.90 -4.88
N SER A 18 -10.59 21.24 -5.42
CA SER A 18 -10.71 19.92 -6.04
C SER A 18 -9.60 19.04 -5.52
N ALA A 19 -9.95 18.12 -4.61
CA ALA A 19 -9.40 16.78 -4.43
C ALA A 19 -9.68 16.25 -3.00
N PHE A 20 -10.95 16.23 -2.59
CA PHE A 20 -11.43 15.30 -1.56
C PHE A 20 -12.89 14.99 -1.91
N GLU A 21 -13.09 14.23 -3.00
CA GLU A 21 -14.27 13.36 -3.09
C GLU A 21 -14.08 12.28 -2.01
N ASN A 22 -14.35 12.70 -0.77
CA ASN A 22 -14.56 11.82 0.36
C ASN A 22 -15.61 10.80 -0.07
N ALA A 23 -15.35 9.52 0.18
CA ALA A 23 -16.33 8.44 0.25
C ALA A 23 -17.77 8.97 0.23
N ALA A 24 -18.38 9.03 -0.96
CA ALA A 24 -19.64 9.74 -1.13
C ALA A 24 -20.73 9.02 -0.31
N ALA A 25 -21.13 9.65 0.79
CA ALA A 25 -22.34 9.35 1.58
C ALA A 25 -22.61 7.85 1.89
N ALA A 26 -21.59 7.08 2.26
CA ALA A 26 -21.81 5.74 2.79
C ALA A 26 -22.36 5.83 4.24
N THR A 27 -23.56 5.31 4.47
CA THR A 27 -24.13 5.19 5.82
C THR A 27 -23.52 3.98 6.53
N PRO A 28 -23.40 3.99 7.87
CA PRO A 28 -22.79 2.88 8.61
C PRO A 28 -23.40 1.51 8.28
N ASP A 29 -24.70 1.41 8.00
CA ASP A 29 -25.41 0.17 7.64
C ASP A 29 -25.01 -0.43 6.27
N ARG A 30 -24.34 0.36 5.42
CA ARG A 30 -23.79 -0.07 4.13
C ARG A 30 -22.32 -0.45 4.20
N ILE A 31 -21.75 -0.53 5.41
CA ILE A 31 -20.33 -0.84 5.61
C ILE A 31 -20.19 -2.13 6.40
N SER A 32 -19.52 -3.10 5.78
CA SER A 32 -18.96 -4.28 6.45
C SER A 32 -17.44 -4.12 6.57
N VAL A 33 -16.88 -4.60 7.67
CA VAL A 33 -15.45 -4.51 7.97
C VAL A 33 -14.92 -5.87 8.35
N PHE A 34 -13.75 -6.22 7.82
CA PHE A 34 -13.17 -7.56 7.91
C PHE A 34 -11.74 -7.46 8.42
N LYS A 35 -11.40 -8.25 9.44
CA LYS A 35 -10.02 -8.44 9.87
C LYS A 35 -9.31 -9.32 8.85
N VAL A 36 -8.13 -8.89 8.40
CA VAL A 36 -7.32 -9.59 7.40
C VAL A 36 -5.84 -9.66 7.82
N PRO A 37 -5.06 -10.65 7.34
CA PRO A 37 -3.64 -10.77 7.62
C PRO A 37 -2.76 -10.16 6.49
N LEU A 38 -3.13 -8.99 5.95
CA LEU A 38 -2.43 -8.36 4.81
C LEU A 38 -1.33 -7.38 5.25
N VAL A 39 -0.69 -7.65 6.38
CA VAL A 39 0.48 -6.89 6.85
C VAL A 39 1.68 -7.28 6.00
N CYS A 40 2.51 -6.30 5.61
CA CYS A 40 3.73 -6.59 4.86
C CYS A 40 4.79 -7.25 5.77
N PRO A 41 5.31 -8.45 5.44
CA PRO A 41 6.38 -9.09 6.21
C PRO A 41 7.68 -8.27 6.23
N ALA A 42 8.02 -7.65 5.09
CA ALA A 42 9.19 -6.81 4.93
C ALA A 42 9.06 -5.45 5.65
N ALA A 43 7.83 -4.96 5.85
CA ALA A 43 7.51 -3.68 6.49
C ALA A 43 6.31 -3.83 7.44
N PRO A 44 6.50 -4.44 8.64
CA PRO A 44 5.38 -4.85 9.52
C PRO A 44 4.48 -3.73 10.06
N GLN A 45 4.86 -2.47 9.85
CA GLN A 45 4.08 -1.30 10.23
C GLN A 45 3.06 -0.84 9.17
N ILE A 46 3.08 -1.44 7.97
CA ILE A 46 2.14 -1.13 6.88
C ILE A 46 1.52 -2.39 6.27
N GLY A 47 0.40 -2.21 5.58
CA GLY A 47 -0.20 -3.23 4.74
C GLY A 47 0.60 -3.50 3.48
N CYS A 48 0.58 -4.75 3.02
CA CYS A 48 1.22 -5.17 1.78
C CYS A 48 0.36 -4.74 0.58
N GLY A 49 0.80 -3.70 -0.13
CA GLY A 49 0.08 -3.17 -1.28
C GLY A 49 -0.04 -4.18 -2.42
N SER A 50 1.04 -4.94 -2.69
CA SER A 50 1.09 -5.94 -3.75
C SER A 50 0.13 -7.11 -3.50
N ALA A 51 0.00 -7.56 -2.25
CA ALA A 51 -0.93 -8.62 -1.87
C ALA A 51 -2.39 -8.14 -1.78
N SER A 52 -2.61 -6.91 -1.30
CA SER A 52 -3.97 -6.38 -1.11
C SER A 52 -4.62 -5.89 -2.40
N LYS A 53 -3.85 -5.35 -3.35
CA LYS A 53 -4.37 -4.81 -4.62
C LYS A 53 -5.28 -5.77 -5.38
N PRO A 54 -4.89 -7.03 -5.68
CA PRO A 54 -5.77 -7.95 -6.39
C PRO A 54 -7.08 -8.19 -5.64
N ILE A 55 -7.02 -8.40 -4.32
CA ILE A 55 -8.21 -8.61 -3.47
C ILE A 55 -9.16 -7.42 -3.56
N LEU A 56 -8.66 -6.18 -3.40
CA LEU A 56 -9.50 -4.98 -3.46
C LEU A 56 -10.13 -4.79 -4.85
N LEU A 57 -9.37 -5.04 -5.92
CA LEU A 57 -9.88 -4.93 -7.28
C LEU A 57 -10.93 -6.00 -7.61
N ASP A 58 -10.74 -7.22 -7.12
CA ASP A 58 -11.70 -8.30 -7.31
C ASP A 58 -12.98 -8.07 -6.51
N LEU A 59 -12.89 -7.57 -5.28
CA LEU A 59 -14.07 -7.12 -4.52
C LEU A 59 -14.86 -6.05 -5.27
N GLU A 60 -14.20 -5.04 -5.85
CA GLU A 60 -14.90 -3.98 -6.58
C GLU A 60 -15.53 -4.46 -7.90
N ARG A 61 -15.11 -5.63 -8.42
CA ARG A 61 -15.76 -6.30 -9.55
C ARG A 61 -17.00 -7.08 -9.14
N GLN A 62 -17.16 -7.43 -7.86
CA GLN A 62 -18.29 -8.21 -7.39
C GLN A 62 -19.62 -7.44 -7.50
N PRO A 63 -20.72 -8.12 -7.85
CA PRO A 63 -22.05 -7.53 -7.75
C PRO A 63 -22.31 -7.00 -6.33
N GLY A 64 -22.98 -5.86 -6.21
CA GLY A 64 -23.33 -5.28 -4.92
C GLY A 64 -22.19 -4.58 -4.16
N VAL A 65 -20.92 -4.71 -4.53
CA VAL A 65 -19.83 -3.90 -3.95
C VAL A 65 -19.74 -2.56 -4.68
N LEU A 66 -19.66 -1.47 -3.91
CA LEU A 66 -19.41 -0.12 -4.43
C LEU A 66 -17.92 0.22 -4.35
N GLU A 67 -17.29 -0.06 -3.20
CA GLU A 67 -15.88 0.24 -2.95
C GLU A 67 -15.27 -0.78 -1.98
N ALA A 68 -13.97 -1.03 -2.11
CA ALA A 68 -13.19 -1.82 -1.16
C ALA A 68 -11.91 -1.08 -0.76
N TRP A 69 -11.67 -1.01 0.56
CA TRP A 69 -10.60 -0.21 1.13
C TRP A 69 -9.75 -1.03 2.10
N LEU A 70 -8.44 -0.81 2.11
CA LEU A 70 -7.52 -1.33 3.11
C LEU A 70 -7.07 -0.22 4.07
N ASN A 71 -7.03 -0.50 5.37
CA ASN A 71 -6.40 0.41 6.31
C ASN A 71 -4.86 0.40 6.18
N ARG A 72 -4.19 1.47 6.60
CA ARG A 72 -2.73 1.60 6.50
C ARG A 72 -1.96 0.42 7.05
N ALA A 73 -2.43 -0.17 8.15
CA ALA A 73 -1.78 -1.28 8.82
C ALA A 73 -1.95 -2.64 8.10
N GLY A 74 -2.81 -2.74 7.08
CA GLY A 74 -3.07 -4.02 6.40
C GLY A 74 -3.84 -5.03 7.24
N THR A 75 -4.60 -4.57 8.24
CA THR A 75 -5.29 -5.43 9.21
C THR A 75 -6.79 -5.43 9.06
N ILE A 76 -7.35 -4.46 8.33
CA ILE A 76 -8.78 -4.31 8.11
C ILE A 76 -9.07 -3.97 6.65
N ILE A 77 -9.99 -4.72 6.04
CA ILE A 77 -10.68 -4.33 4.81
C ILE A 77 -12.06 -3.76 5.17
N SER A 78 -12.42 -2.65 4.55
CA SER A 78 -13.78 -2.10 4.57
C SER A 78 -14.43 -2.32 3.20
N VAL A 79 -15.62 -2.91 3.19
CA VAL A 79 -16.45 -3.09 2.00
C VAL A 79 -17.65 -2.16 2.11
N VAL A 80 -17.77 -1.26 1.14
CA VAL A 80 -18.91 -0.37 0.99
C VAL A 80 -19.88 -1.01 0.01
N TRP A 81 -21.09 -1.32 0.46
CA TRP A 81 -22.12 -1.96 -0.36
C TRP A 81 -22.87 -0.93 -1.20
N LYS A 82 -23.27 -1.30 -2.43
CA LYS A 82 -24.24 -0.54 -3.24
C LYS A 82 -25.60 -0.48 -2.54
N PRO A 83 -26.42 0.58 -2.77
CA PRO A 83 -27.71 0.74 -2.09
C PRO A 83 -28.69 -0.42 -2.33
N ASP A 84 -28.61 -1.06 -3.49
CA ASP A 84 -29.45 -2.17 -3.95
C ASP A 84 -28.85 -3.56 -3.65
N SER A 85 -27.70 -3.63 -2.97
CA SER A 85 -27.06 -4.89 -2.60
C SER A 85 -27.89 -5.65 -1.57
N ASP A 86 -28.41 -6.81 -1.97
CA ASP A 86 -29.20 -7.70 -1.13
C ASP A 86 -28.35 -8.61 -0.22
N ALA A 87 -29.02 -9.28 0.72
CA ALA A 87 -28.36 -10.11 1.72
C ALA A 87 -27.70 -11.38 1.15
N GLU A 88 -28.13 -11.88 -0.01
CA GLU A 88 -27.50 -13.03 -0.66
C GLU A 88 -26.17 -12.62 -1.30
N THR A 89 -26.19 -11.52 -2.05
CA THR A 89 -25.01 -10.89 -2.66
C THR A 89 -23.94 -10.60 -1.61
N ARG A 90 -24.31 -9.96 -0.49
CA ARG A 90 -23.37 -9.67 0.59
C ARG A 90 -22.78 -10.94 1.21
N ARG A 91 -23.60 -11.99 1.39
CA ARG A 91 -23.13 -13.29 1.92
C ARG A 91 -22.13 -13.97 1.00
N ASN A 92 -22.33 -13.91 -0.32
CA ASN A 92 -21.42 -14.51 -1.28
C ASN A 92 -20.05 -13.80 -1.26
N VAL A 93 -20.03 -12.48 -1.29
CA VAL A 93 -18.78 -11.69 -1.18
C VAL A 93 -18.07 -11.94 0.16
N THR A 94 -18.82 -12.01 1.26
CA THR A 94 -18.25 -12.37 2.58
C THR A 94 -17.67 -13.79 2.58
N ALA A 95 -18.25 -14.73 1.82
CA ALA A 95 -17.73 -16.09 1.73
C ALA A 95 -16.39 -16.14 0.97
N GLU A 96 -16.28 -15.44 -0.16
CA GLU A 96 -15.03 -15.32 -0.91
C GLU A 96 -13.91 -14.73 -0.04
N LEU A 97 -14.20 -13.65 0.70
CA LEU A 97 -13.23 -13.06 1.62
C LEU A 97 -12.71 -14.02 2.70
N LYS A 98 -13.53 -14.99 3.13
CA LYS A 98 -13.11 -15.99 4.13
C LYS A 98 -12.11 -16.99 3.55
N GLU A 99 -12.15 -17.25 2.24
CA GLU A 99 -11.13 -18.05 1.58
C GLU A 99 -9.76 -17.38 1.67
N ASP A 100 -9.73 -16.04 1.67
CA ASP A 100 -8.55 -15.19 1.90
C ASP A 100 -8.25 -14.94 3.40
N HIS A 101 -8.74 -15.81 4.29
CA HIS A 101 -8.55 -15.73 5.73
C HIS A 101 -9.12 -14.46 6.41
N ALA A 102 -10.09 -13.79 5.76
CA ALA A 102 -10.75 -12.66 6.38
C ALA A 102 -11.81 -13.09 7.41
N THR A 103 -11.93 -12.33 8.50
CA THR A 103 -12.99 -12.51 9.51
C THR A 103 -13.83 -11.25 9.61
N GLU A 104 -15.13 -11.33 9.34
CA GLU A 104 -16.04 -10.18 9.53
C GLU A 104 -16.07 -9.76 11.01
N LEU A 105 -15.96 -8.46 11.25
CA LEU A 105 -16.02 -7.89 12.59
C LEU A 105 -17.48 -7.64 12.97
N GLU A 106 -17.79 -7.87 14.25
CA GLU A 106 -19.11 -7.61 14.83
C GLU A 106 -19.03 -6.75 16.11
N GLY A 107 -20.19 -6.25 16.54
CA GLY A 107 -20.36 -5.49 17.78
C GLY A 107 -19.40 -4.30 17.93
N LYS A 108 -18.80 -4.15 19.11
CA LYS A 108 -17.94 -3.00 19.42
C LYS A 108 -16.70 -2.89 18.51
N SER A 109 -16.12 -4.02 18.10
CA SER A 109 -14.96 -4.03 17.20
C SER A 109 -15.34 -3.48 15.83
N ARG A 110 -16.50 -3.87 15.33
CA ARG A 110 -17.09 -3.35 14.10
C ARG A 110 -17.37 -1.86 14.17
N ASP A 111 -18.01 -1.41 15.24
CA ASP A 111 -18.37 0.01 15.40
C ASP A 111 -17.14 0.92 15.44
N ASN A 112 -16.07 0.47 16.11
CA ASN A 112 -14.80 1.20 16.13
C ASN A 112 -14.15 1.26 14.74
N ALA A 113 -14.12 0.14 14.00
CA ALA A 113 -13.53 0.08 12.68
C ALA A 113 -14.31 0.93 11.66
N VAL A 114 -15.65 0.91 11.72
CA VAL A 114 -16.49 1.78 10.87
C VAL A 114 -16.28 3.25 11.20
N LYS A 115 -16.16 3.61 12.49
CA LYS A 115 -15.85 4.99 12.90
C LYS A 115 -14.48 5.44 12.38
N ASP A 116 -13.48 4.56 12.46
CA ASP A 116 -12.14 4.83 11.93
C ASP A 116 -12.17 5.03 10.39
N PHE A 117 -12.85 4.14 9.67
CA PHE A 117 -13.07 4.25 8.23
C PHE A 117 -13.74 5.57 7.83
N LEU A 118 -14.82 5.93 8.51
CA LEU A 118 -15.55 7.18 8.23
C LEU A 118 -14.76 8.45 8.60
N SER A 119 -13.65 8.34 9.33
CA SER A 119 -12.73 9.46 9.54
C SER A 119 -11.93 9.84 8.29
N GLY A 120 -11.86 8.91 7.30
CA GLY A 120 -11.20 9.07 6.01
C GLY A 120 -9.67 9.05 6.04
N LYS A 121 -9.04 8.92 7.21
CA LYS A 121 -7.57 8.97 7.34
C LYS A 121 -6.95 7.58 7.34
N GLY A 122 -5.93 7.38 6.50
CA GLY A 122 -5.15 6.14 6.50
C GLY A 122 -5.86 4.95 5.87
N TRP A 123 -6.72 5.20 4.88
CA TRP A 123 -7.41 4.18 4.09
C TRP A 123 -7.03 4.32 2.62
N TYR A 124 -6.85 3.18 1.96
CA TYR A 124 -6.33 3.08 0.60
C TYR A 124 -7.27 2.20 -0.22
N ARG A 125 -7.69 2.68 -1.40
CA ARG A 125 -8.62 1.99 -2.29
C ARG A 125 -7.94 1.53 -3.56
N GLY A 126 -8.26 0.34 -4.06
CA GLY A 126 -7.88 -0.09 -5.41
C GLY A 126 -6.40 0.14 -5.69
N ALA A 127 -6.07 1.00 -6.66
CA ALA A 127 -4.69 1.32 -7.02
C ALA A 127 -3.94 2.23 -6.01
N ASP A 128 -4.62 2.89 -5.07
CA ASP A 128 -3.94 3.72 -4.06
C ASP A 128 -3.06 2.93 -3.10
N VAL A 129 -3.28 1.62 -2.97
CA VAL A 129 -2.39 0.73 -2.22
C VAL A 129 -1.00 0.62 -2.86
N ASP A 130 -0.81 1.05 -4.11
CA ASP A 130 0.52 1.18 -4.73
C ASP A 130 1.42 2.10 -3.90
N ARG A 131 0.85 3.08 -3.18
CA ARG A 131 1.63 3.94 -2.26
C ARG A 131 2.20 3.17 -1.08
N LEU A 132 1.50 2.12 -0.62
CA LEU A 132 2.02 1.22 0.43
C LEU A 132 3.16 0.36 -0.14
N SER A 133 3.01 -0.15 -1.37
CA SER A 133 4.07 -0.86 -2.08
C SER A 133 5.31 0.00 -2.32
N GLU A 134 5.12 1.29 -2.60
CA GLU A 134 6.23 2.23 -2.77
C GLU A 134 6.97 2.50 -1.44
N GLU A 135 6.24 2.60 -0.33
CA GLU A 135 6.83 2.71 1.02
C GLU A 135 7.58 1.42 1.42
N GLU A 136 7.01 0.25 1.12
CA GLU A 136 7.63 -1.06 1.29
C GLU A 136 8.94 -1.16 0.51
N ALA A 137 8.95 -0.74 -0.76
CA ALA A 137 10.15 -0.71 -1.60
C ALA A 137 11.29 0.09 -0.98
N ASP A 138 10.99 1.27 -0.42
CA ASP A 138 11.98 2.14 0.21
C ASP A 138 12.58 1.49 1.48
N ILE A 139 11.74 0.78 2.24
CA ILE A 139 12.16 0.05 3.45
C ILE A 139 13.09 -1.11 3.09
N ILE A 140 12.71 -1.91 2.10
CA ILE A 140 13.53 -3.04 1.61
C ILE A 140 14.86 -2.52 1.08
N ALA A 141 14.85 -1.50 0.22
CA ALA A 141 16.05 -0.90 -0.33
C ALA A 141 17.01 -0.41 0.76
N ALA A 142 16.49 0.34 1.74
CA ALA A 142 17.30 0.83 2.86
C ALA A 142 17.87 -0.32 3.70
N ARG A 143 17.10 -1.39 3.93
CA ARG A 143 17.58 -2.58 4.66
C ARG A 143 18.69 -3.30 3.89
N LEU A 144 18.55 -3.53 2.60
CA LEU A 144 19.57 -4.17 1.76
C LEU A 144 20.88 -3.38 1.76
N VAL A 145 20.82 -2.06 1.58
CA VAL A 145 22.03 -1.21 1.61
C VAL A 145 22.70 -1.23 2.98
N ARG A 146 21.94 -1.18 4.07
CA ARG A 146 22.49 -1.30 5.43
C ARG A 146 23.21 -2.63 5.66
N LEU A 147 22.69 -3.73 5.12
CA LEU A 147 23.33 -5.04 5.22
C LEU A 147 24.68 -5.09 4.49
N VAL A 148 24.78 -4.44 3.32
CA VAL A 148 26.06 -4.30 2.60
C VAL A 148 27.04 -3.42 3.39
N GLN A 149 26.58 -2.29 3.92
CA GLN A 149 27.39 -1.39 4.76
C GLN A 149 27.86 -2.03 6.07
N ALA A 150 27.07 -2.94 6.64
CA ALA A 150 27.44 -3.63 7.87
C ALA A 150 28.61 -4.61 7.68
N LYS A 151 28.86 -5.05 6.44
CA LYS A 151 29.87 -6.06 6.11
C LYS A 151 31.02 -5.53 5.25
N THR A 152 30.89 -4.34 4.68
CA THR A 152 31.88 -3.75 3.77
C THR A 152 31.98 -2.24 3.91
N ALA A 153 33.10 -1.66 3.49
CA ALA A 153 33.21 -0.22 3.31
C ALA A 153 32.47 0.21 2.04
N LEU A 154 31.32 0.88 2.19
CA LEU A 154 30.59 1.50 1.10
C LEU A 154 30.46 3.01 1.39
N PRO A 155 31.07 3.89 0.57
CA PRO A 155 30.96 5.33 0.75
C PRO A 155 29.51 5.81 0.81
N LYS A 156 29.25 6.83 1.64
CA LYS A 156 27.89 7.32 1.90
C LYS A 156 27.15 7.69 0.62
N ASP A 157 27.75 8.48 -0.25
CA ASP A 157 27.11 8.93 -1.49
C ASP A 157 26.74 7.74 -2.40
N LYS A 158 27.64 6.74 -2.48
CA LYS A 158 27.40 5.51 -3.24
C LYS A 158 26.28 4.65 -2.63
N ALA A 159 26.16 4.64 -1.31
CA ALA A 159 25.09 3.95 -0.60
C ALA A 159 23.73 4.62 -0.83
N GLU A 160 23.70 5.95 -0.84
CA GLU A 160 22.49 6.72 -1.15
C GLU A 160 22.02 6.49 -2.59
N GLU A 161 22.94 6.55 -3.57
CA GLU A 161 22.63 6.24 -4.97
C GLU A 161 22.13 4.80 -5.16
N LEU A 162 22.80 3.83 -4.52
CA LEU A 162 22.38 2.43 -4.57
C LEU A 162 20.98 2.23 -3.95
N GLN A 163 20.70 2.89 -2.81
CA GLN A 163 19.39 2.82 -2.17
C GLN A 163 18.31 3.38 -3.10
N HIS A 164 18.56 4.51 -3.76
CA HIS A 164 17.62 5.07 -4.74
C HIS A 164 17.39 4.11 -5.90
N ALA A 165 18.45 3.52 -6.47
CA ALA A 165 18.34 2.60 -7.60
C ALA A 165 17.57 1.31 -7.23
N PHE A 166 17.78 0.78 -6.01
CA PHE A 166 17.00 -0.33 -5.49
C PHE A 166 15.54 0.04 -5.26
N SER A 167 15.27 1.19 -4.66
CA SER A 167 13.90 1.67 -4.42
C SER A 167 13.13 1.76 -5.74
N ASP A 168 13.73 2.36 -6.77
CA ASP A 168 13.08 2.50 -8.08
C ASP A 168 12.85 1.16 -8.80
N THR A 169 13.71 0.19 -8.57
CA THR A 169 13.53 -1.18 -9.10
C THR A 169 12.38 -1.87 -8.37
N LEU A 170 12.43 -1.90 -7.04
CA LEU A 170 11.43 -2.53 -6.19
C LEU A 170 10.05 -1.91 -6.34
N ARG A 171 9.95 -0.58 -6.48
CA ARG A 171 8.66 0.11 -6.74
C ARG A 171 8.00 -0.42 -8.00
N LYS A 172 8.77 -0.66 -9.08
CA LYS A 172 8.23 -1.20 -10.32
C LYS A 172 7.75 -2.64 -10.12
N ASP A 173 8.50 -3.46 -9.41
CA ASP A 173 8.12 -4.84 -9.12
C ASP A 173 6.87 -4.93 -8.26
N LEU A 174 6.87 -4.26 -7.10
CA LEU A 174 5.78 -4.34 -6.12
C LEU A 174 4.47 -3.69 -6.60
N THR A 175 4.53 -2.77 -7.57
CA THR A 175 3.34 -2.18 -8.20
C THR A 175 2.91 -2.88 -9.49
N GLY A 176 3.61 -3.96 -9.89
CA GLY A 176 3.31 -4.73 -11.10
C GLY A 176 3.65 -4.01 -12.42
N LYS A 177 4.54 -3.02 -12.38
CA LYS A 177 4.99 -2.22 -13.54
C LYS A 177 6.30 -2.71 -14.14
N SER A 178 6.92 -3.76 -13.60
CA SER A 178 8.17 -4.29 -14.14
C SER A 178 7.96 -5.14 -15.40
N VAL A 179 8.97 -5.11 -16.28
CA VAL A 179 8.98 -5.84 -17.56
C VAL A 179 10.17 -6.80 -17.54
N GLY A 180 10.04 -7.90 -16.80
CA GLY A 180 11.05 -8.96 -16.71
C GLY A 180 11.49 -9.28 -15.27
N PRO A 181 12.30 -10.34 -15.09
CA PRO A 181 12.72 -10.79 -13.77
C PRO A 181 13.58 -9.74 -13.06
N ASN A 182 13.42 -9.71 -11.73
CA ASN A 182 13.94 -8.73 -10.80
C ASN A 182 15.46 -8.50 -10.95
N ARG A 183 15.84 -7.24 -11.19
CA ARG A 183 17.18 -6.81 -11.66
C ARG A 183 18.05 -6.18 -10.57
N LEU A 184 17.73 -6.39 -9.29
CA LEU A 184 18.50 -5.81 -8.19
C LEU A 184 20.01 -6.11 -8.30
N GLU A 185 20.38 -7.32 -8.71
CA GLU A 185 21.78 -7.65 -8.96
C GLU A 185 22.40 -6.88 -10.13
N ASP A 186 21.65 -6.68 -11.23
CA ASP A 186 22.14 -5.97 -12.41
C ASP A 186 22.38 -4.49 -12.07
N VAL A 187 21.42 -3.87 -11.38
CA VAL A 187 21.54 -2.51 -10.86
C VAL A 187 22.71 -2.42 -9.88
N ALA A 188 22.85 -3.39 -8.98
CA ALA A 188 23.92 -3.37 -7.99
C ALA A 188 25.32 -3.42 -8.62
N ARG A 189 25.51 -4.06 -9.78
CA ARG A 189 26.83 -4.14 -10.45
C ARG A 189 27.38 -2.79 -10.88
N GLU A 190 26.53 -1.77 -11.00
CA GLU A 190 26.96 -0.39 -11.26
C GLU A 190 27.60 0.25 -10.01
N TYR A 191 27.23 -0.24 -8.82
CA TYR A 191 27.61 0.36 -7.53
C TYR A 191 28.49 -0.53 -6.66
N LEU A 192 28.51 -1.83 -6.87
CA LEU A 192 29.15 -2.78 -5.96
C LEU A 192 30.25 -3.56 -6.68
N ASP A 193 31.35 -3.80 -5.98
CA ASP A 193 32.35 -4.76 -6.45
C ASP A 193 31.87 -6.21 -6.30
N GLN A 194 32.66 -7.17 -6.80
CA GLN A 194 32.27 -8.58 -6.78
C GLN A 194 32.07 -9.16 -5.37
N GLU A 195 32.79 -8.67 -4.36
CA GLU A 195 32.66 -9.15 -2.99
C GLU A 195 31.40 -8.57 -2.33
N GLN A 196 31.15 -7.28 -2.55
CA GLN A 196 29.92 -6.61 -2.12
C GLN A 196 28.67 -7.22 -2.77
N ILE A 197 28.76 -7.64 -4.04
CA ILE A 197 27.66 -8.34 -4.73
C ILE A 197 27.34 -9.70 -4.07
N LYS A 198 28.34 -10.45 -3.60
CA LYS A 198 28.07 -11.72 -2.89
C LYS A 198 27.30 -11.48 -1.60
N ILE A 199 27.67 -10.43 -0.86
CA ILE A 199 26.98 -10.03 0.37
C ILE A 199 25.54 -9.63 0.08
N LEU A 200 25.31 -8.85 -0.98
CA LEU A 200 23.97 -8.48 -1.42
C LEU A 200 23.14 -9.70 -1.80
N LYS A 201 23.70 -10.66 -2.54
CA LYS A 201 23.00 -11.90 -2.91
C LYS A 201 22.51 -12.67 -1.70
N GLU A 202 23.30 -12.74 -0.63
CA GLU A 202 22.86 -13.34 0.62
C GLU A 202 21.74 -12.53 1.26
N ALA A 203 21.86 -11.20 1.30
CA ALA A 203 20.83 -10.32 1.86
C ALA A 203 19.49 -10.44 1.10
N ILE A 204 19.52 -10.56 -0.23
CA ILE A 204 18.33 -10.77 -1.06
C ILE A 204 17.67 -12.12 -0.73
N LYS A 205 18.46 -13.18 -0.52
CA LYS A 205 17.90 -14.48 -0.11
C LYS A 205 17.23 -14.40 1.26
N ASP A 206 17.85 -13.70 2.21
CA ASP A 206 17.27 -13.49 3.54
C ASP A 206 15.97 -12.66 3.45
N GLU A 207 15.90 -11.67 2.54
CA GLU A 207 14.68 -10.88 2.29
C GLU A 207 13.55 -11.73 1.70
N VAL A 208 13.83 -12.55 0.70
CA VAL A 208 12.85 -13.49 0.11
C VAL A 208 12.34 -14.48 1.16
N ALA A 209 13.21 -14.94 2.07
CA ALA A 209 12.79 -15.79 3.19
C ALA A 209 11.79 -15.05 4.10
N ILE A 210 12.06 -13.78 4.45
CA ILE A 210 11.16 -12.95 5.26
C ILE A 210 9.80 -12.77 4.57
N GLU A 211 9.78 -12.48 3.27
CA GLU A 211 8.55 -12.35 2.48
C GLU A 211 7.70 -13.64 2.50
N ASN A 212 8.36 -14.80 2.48
CA ASN A 212 7.70 -16.11 2.58
C ASN A 212 7.30 -16.48 4.01
N GLY A 213 7.51 -15.60 5.00
CA GLY A 213 7.22 -15.86 6.41
C GLY A 213 8.24 -16.79 7.09
N GLU A 214 9.37 -17.04 6.45
CA GLU A 214 10.47 -17.82 7.00
C GLU A 214 11.36 -16.94 7.87
N ARG A 215 11.87 -17.51 8.97
CA ARG A 215 12.83 -16.79 9.81
C ARG A 215 14.21 -16.93 9.17
N PRO A 216 14.90 -15.83 8.82
CA PRO A 216 16.26 -15.91 8.29
C PRO A 216 17.16 -16.61 9.30
N VAL A 217 18.01 -17.52 8.80
CA VAL A 217 18.88 -18.34 9.65
C VAL A 217 19.86 -17.42 10.39
N PRO A 218 19.93 -17.44 11.73
CA PRO A 218 20.91 -16.65 12.46
C PRO A 218 22.32 -17.07 12.03
N LYS A 219 23.11 -16.14 11.50
CA LYS A 219 24.53 -16.37 11.25
C LYS A 219 25.28 -16.13 12.56
N GLU A 220 25.85 -17.19 13.12
CA GLU A 220 26.76 -17.11 14.27
C GLU A 220 27.90 -16.14 13.92
N GLY A 221 28.16 -15.19 14.83
CA GLY A 221 29.16 -14.13 14.68
C GLY A 221 30.58 -14.60 14.96
#